data_AF-A0A6P0U7Y0-F1
#
_entry.id   AF-A0A6P0U7Y0-F1
#
_cell.length_a   1.000
_cell.length_b   1.000
_cell.length_c   1.000
_cell.angle_alpha   90.00
_cell.angle_beta   90.00
_cell.angle_gamma   90.00
#
_symmetry.space_group_name_H-M   'P 1'
#
loop_
_entity.id
_entity.type
_entity.pdbx_description
1 polymer ?
#
loop_
_entity_poly.entity_id
_entity_poly.type
_entity_poly.pdbx_seq_one_letter_code
_entity_poly.pdbx_strand_id
1 'polypeptide(L)'
;DLKETWGALDDIVMGGVSESSIRLTGTGALFSGNVSTANSGGFVSVRTRNFDPPMNLLGAAGIELRVKGDGKRYKFFLRCEDKWDGVGYSYSFDTVYNIWTTIRIPFKDLTPVFRAKVVENAQPFNPSQIYSYQLMLSKFEYNRELNPKFTPGFFQLEVESIKTYGSDQLPKFVLVSSAGVTRPGRPGLNLDEQPPAVKFNDQLKGLLNWKLKGEEVVRSSGINYTVIRPCGMTEQPGGQALIFDQGDNIKGIVSRDDIAELCIKVLEETQACNTTFEAKGDKENQASAEIWKKLFNSLEVDKNKSVVTV
;
A
#
# COMPACT_ATOMS: atom_id res chain seq x y z
N ASP A 1 9.98 17.54 -4.54
CA ASP A 1 9.96 18.50 -3.41
C ASP A 1 8.51 18.76 -2.97
N LEU A 2 8.21 19.02 -1.68
CA LEU A 2 6.85 19.27 -1.19
C LEU A 2 6.19 20.45 -1.92
N LYS A 3 6.95 21.49 -2.25
CA LYS A 3 6.47 22.65 -3.04
C LYS A 3 6.18 22.31 -4.51
N GLU A 4 6.82 21.27 -5.04
CA GLU A 4 6.51 20.76 -6.38
C GLU A 4 5.28 19.84 -6.35
N THR A 5 5.02 19.21 -5.21
CA THR A 5 3.88 18.30 -5.07
C THR A 5 2.61 19.01 -4.65
N TRP A 6 2.65 19.95 -3.72
CA TRP A 6 1.45 20.63 -3.19
C TRP A 6 1.39 22.10 -3.58
N GLY A 7 0.19 22.57 -3.94
CA GLY A 7 -0.10 23.97 -4.24
C GLY A 7 -1.32 24.49 -3.49
N ALA A 8 -1.29 25.77 -3.14
CA ALA A 8 -2.43 26.46 -2.52
C ALA A 8 -3.55 26.70 -3.54
N LEU A 9 -4.79 26.54 -3.08
CA LEU A 9 -6.04 26.76 -3.81
C LEU A 9 -7.02 27.47 -2.88
N ASP A 10 -6.74 28.74 -2.62
CA ASP A 10 -7.51 29.58 -1.70
C ASP A 10 -8.64 30.35 -2.41
N ASP A 11 -9.43 31.07 -1.63
CA ASP A 11 -10.59 31.83 -2.10
C ASP A 11 -10.28 33.08 -2.95
N ILE A 12 -8.99 33.37 -3.19
CA ILE A 12 -8.52 34.50 -4.03
C ILE A 12 -9.13 34.46 -5.43
N VAL A 13 -9.35 33.25 -5.98
CA VAL A 13 -10.00 33.06 -7.30
C VAL A 13 -11.41 33.66 -7.35
N MET A 14 -12.08 33.76 -6.19
CA MET A 14 -13.42 34.33 -6.04
C MET A 14 -13.39 35.77 -5.48
N GLY A 15 -12.22 36.40 -5.38
CA GLY A 15 -12.02 37.73 -4.80
C GLY A 15 -11.75 37.75 -3.30
N GLY A 16 -11.68 36.57 -2.66
CA GLY A 16 -11.32 36.41 -1.26
C GLY A 16 -9.87 36.84 -0.96
N VAL A 17 -9.56 36.93 0.33
CA VAL A 17 -8.24 37.38 0.82
C VAL A 17 -7.62 36.37 1.79
N SER A 18 -8.07 35.12 1.71
CA SER A 18 -7.45 34.04 2.48
C SER A 18 -6.15 33.60 1.83
N GLU A 19 -5.20 33.17 2.66
CA GLU A 19 -3.89 32.73 2.20
C GLU A 19 -3.47 31.50 3.01
N SER A 20 -2.99 30.48 2.31
CA SER A 20 -2.45 29.28 2.92
C SER A 20 -1.17 28.76 2.28
N SER A 21 -0.45 27.96 3.04
CA SER A 21 0.75 27.27 2.59
C SER A 21 0.88 25.92 3.28
N ILE A 22 1.67 25.05 2.67
CA ILE A 22 2.11 23.79 3.28
C ILE A 22 3.62 23.68 3.22
N ARG A 23 4.25 23.30 4.34
CA ARG A 23 5.71 23.15 4.45
C ARG A 23 6.07 21.89 5.23
N LEU A 24 7.24 21.32 4.95
CA LEU A 24 7.77 20.22 5.74
C LEU A 24 8.20 20.71 7.13
N THR A 25 8.03 19.85 8.12
CA THR A 25 8.52 20.01 9.49
C THR A 25 9.34 18.76 9.87
N GLY A 26 9.97 18.75 11.04
CA GLY A 26 10.69 17.56 11.52
C GLY A 26 9.79 16.34 11.78
N THR A 27 8.48 16.52 11.84
CA THR A 27 7.48 15.48 12.16
C THR A 27 6.54 15.17 11.00
N GLY A 28 6.63 15.87 9.86
CA GLY A 28 5.72 15.69 8.72
C GLY A 28 5.55 16.97 7.92
N ALA A 29 4.30 17.42 7.73
CA ALA A 29 3.96 18.65 7.03
C ALA A 29 3.02 19.54 7.86
N LEU A 30 3.12 20.85 7.71
CA LEU A 30 2.27 21.84 8.37
C LEU A 30 1.51 22.62 7.31
N PHE A 31 0.19 22.43 7.27
CA PHE A 31 -0.77 23.24 6.52
C PHE A 31 -1.26 24.38 7.40
N SER A 32 -0.94 25.62 7.04
CA SER A 32 -1.23 26.80 7.88
C SER A 32 -1.42 28.06 7.05
N GLY A 33 -2.07 29.06 7.64
CA GLY A 33 -2.31 30.35 7.00
C GLY A 33 -3.33 31.18 7.75
N ASN A 34 -3.96 32.11 7.03
CA ASN A 34 -5.00 32.98 7.53
C ASN A 34 -6.25 32.87 6.65
N VAL A 35 -7.38 32.49 7.23
CA VAL A 35 -8.67 32.38 6.51
C VAL A 35 -9.56 33.57 6.84
N SER A 36 -10.11 34.22 5.83
CA SER A 36 -10.96 35.41 5.94
C SER A 36 -12.32 35.17 5.33
N THR A 37 -13.36 35.78 5.90
CA THR A 37 -14.71 35.81 5.29
C THR A 37 -14.98 37.10 4.52
N ALA A 38 -13.98 37.99 4.40
CA ALA A 38 -14.09 39.18 3.58
C ALA A 38 -14.22 38.81 2.10
N ASN A 39 -14.85 39.70 1.31
CA ASN A 39 -15.03 39.55 -0.13
C ASN A 39 -15.67 38.22 -0.56
N SER A 40 -16.67 37.75 0.18
CA SER A 40 -17.32 36.44 -0.06
C SER A 40 -16.38 35.23 0.02
N GLY A 41 -15.22 35.40 0.65
CA GLY A 41 -14.29 34.33 0.94
C GLY A 41 -14.77 33.40 2.05
N GLY A 42 -13.83 32.64 2.59
CA GLY A 42 -14.03 31.75 3.71
C GLY A 42 -13.51 30.35 3.43
N PHE A 43 -12.53 30.17 2.54
CA PHE A 43 -11.85 28.89 2.46
C PHE A 43 -10.37 29.02 2.10
N VAL A 44 -9.62 28.04 2.58
CA VAL A 44 -8.20 27.82 2.32
C VAL A 44 -8.00 26.35 2.00
N SER A 45 -7.13 26.06 1.05
CA SER A 45 -6.91 24.67 0.63
C SER A 45 -5.53 24.47 0.06
N VAL A 46 -4.99 23.26 0.23
CA VAL A 46 -3.82 22.79 -0.49
C VAL A 46 -4.16 21.49 -1.20
N ARG A 47 -3.73 21.36 -2.45
CA ARG A 47 -3.97 20.19 -3.29
C ARG A 47 -2.67 19.71 -3.91
N THR A 48 -2.50 18.41 -4.06
CA THR A 48 -1.37 17.86 -4.81
C THR A 48 -1.50 18.16 -6.30
N ARG A 49 -0.39 18.31 -7.04
CA ARG A 49 -0.40 18.10 -8.48
C ARG A 49 -1.00 16.73 -8.78
N ASN A 50 -1.54 16.59 -9.98
CA ASN A 50 -2.06 15.29 -10.39
C ASN A 50 -0.93 14.26 -10.37
N PHE A 51 -1.20 13.11 -9.77
CA PHE A 51 -0.35 11.94 -9.87
C PHE A 51 -0.37 11.44 -11.32
N ASP A 52 0.81 11.22 -11.87
CA ASP A 52 0.99 10.67 -13.21
C ASP A 52 2.06 9.57 -13.14
N PRO A 53 1.68 8.29 -13.27
CA PRO A 53 0.30 7.78 -13.45
C PRO A 53 -0.57 8.00 -12.19
N PRO A 54 -1.92 7.95 -12.30
CA PRO A 54 -2.81 8.03 -11.14
C PRO A 54 -2.53 6.90 -10.15
N MET A 55 -2.69 7.17 -8.86
CA MET A 55 -2.46 6.18 -7.81
C MET A 55 -3.58 5.15 -7.79
N ASN A 56 -3.20 3.88 -7.70
CA ASN A 56 -4.12 2.76 -7.52
C ASN A 56 -4.15 2.36 -6.04
N LEU A 57 -5.29 2.59 -5.40
CA LEU A 57 -5.56 2.26 -4.00
C LEU A 57 -6.53 1.07 -3.87
N LEU A 58 -6.70 0.25 -4.91
CA LEU A 58 -7.48 -0.98 -4.82
C LEU A 58 -6.96 -1.87 -3.68
N GLY A 59 -7.89 -2.50 -2.97
CA GLY A 59 -7.58 -3.36 -1.82
C GLY A 59 -7.47 -2.62 -0.49
N ALA A 60 -7.41 -1.28 -0.48
CA ALA A 60 -7.54 -0.50 0.75
C ALA A 60 -9.02 -0.26 1.11
N ALA A 61 -9.32 -0.22 2.41
CA ALA A 61 -10.65 0.15 2.92
C ALA A 61 -10.83 1.66 3.04
N GLY A 62 -9.73 2.42 3.12
CA GLY A 62 -9.77 3.86 3.32
C GLY A 62 -8.39 4.51 3.48
N ILE A 63 -8.41 5.80 3.81
CA ILE A 63 -7.24 6.61 4.17
C ILE A 63 -7.20 6.82 5.69
N GLU A 64 -6.03 6.65 6.28
CA GLU A 64 -5.72 7.03 7.65
C GLU A 64 -4.84 8.28 7.65
N LEU A 65 -5.31 9.34 8.31
CA LEU A 65 -4.57 10.57 8.53
C LEU A 65 -4.13 10.64 9.98
N ARG A 66 -2.85 10.91 10.21
CA ARG A 66 -2.34 11.23 11.56
C ARG A 66 -2.06 12.72 11.64
N VAL A 67 -2.89 13.44 12.39
CA VAL A 67 -2.93 14.92 12.38
C VAL A 67 -2.97 15.51 13.78
N LYS A 68 -2.47 16.74 13.92
CA LYS A 68 -2.65 17.58 15.12
C LYS A 68 -3.15 18.94 14.66
N GLY A 69 -4.39 19.25 15.01
CA GLY A 69 -5.08 20.47 14.57
C GLY A 69 -5.27 21.50 15.66
N ASP A 70 -6.02 22.54 15.31
CA ASP A 70 -6.27 23.73 16.11
C ASP A 70 -7.70 23.77 16.69
N GLY A 71 -8.42 22.64 16.67
CA GLY A 71 -9.81 22.54 17.14
C GLY A 71 -10.84 22.84 16.04
N LYS A 72 -10.42 23.23 14.84
CA LYS A 72 -11.31 23.43 13.69
C LYS A 72 -11.68 22.09 13.03
N ARG A 73 -12.71 22.16 12.18
CA ARG A 73 -13.17 21.06 11.34
C ARG A 73 -12.66 21.25 9.91
N TYR A 74 -11.94 20.25 9.44
CA TYR A 74 -11.27 20.22 8.13
C TYR A 74 -11.93 19.21 7.22
N LYS A 75 -11.59 19.27 5.93
CA LYS A 75 -12.01 18.31 4.92
C LYS A 75 -10.79 17.72 4.23
N PHE A 76 -10.87 16.43 3.96
CA PHE A 76 -9.97 15.73 3.07
C PHE A 76 -10.71 15.31 1.81
N PHE A 77 -10.09 15.54 0.66
CA PHE A 77 -10.65 15.22 -0.65
C PHE A 77 -9.74 14.26 -1.41
N LEU A 78 -10.37 13.27 -2.03
CA LEU A 78 -9.79 12.43 -3.07
C LEU A 78 -10.44 12.78 -4.41
N ARG A 79 -9.65 12.83 -5.49
CA ARG A 79 -10.15 13.11 -6.84
C ARG A 79 -9.81 11.97 -7.79
N CYS A 80 -10.83 11.49 -8.50
CA CYS A 80 -10.73 10.37 -9.44
C CYS A 80 -10.73 10.79 -10.92
N GLU A 81 -10.64 12.10 -11.20
CA GLU A 81 -10.55 12.65 -12.56
C GLU A 81 -9.27 13.47 -12.70
N ASP A 82 -8.70 13.49 -13.90
CA ASP A 82 -7.53 14.29 -14.28
C ASP A 82 -7.83 15.78 -14.43
N LYS A 83 -9.11 16.15 -14.47
CA LYS A 83 -9.55 17.54 -14.60
C LYS A 83 -9.16 18.38 -13.39
N TRP A 84 -8.86 19.64 -13.68
CA TRP A 84 -8.57 20.63 -12.66
C TRP A 84 -9.78 20.94 -11.76
N ASP A 85 -10.94 21.20 -12.37
CA ASP A 85 -12.22 21.39 -11.67
C ASP A 85 -13.15 20.21 -11.97
N GLY A 86 -13.85 19.72 -10.95
CA GLY A 86 -14.64 18.50 -11.05
C GLY A 86 -15.08 17.97 -9.69
N VAL A 87 -15.72 16.81 -9.68
CA VAL A 87 -16.20 16.16 -8.44
C VAL A 87 -15.00 15.75 -7.57
N GLY A 88 -15.06 16.10 -6.29
CA GLY A 88 -14.15 15.61 -5.27
C GLY A 88 -14.90 14.75 -4.26
N TYR A 89 -14.32 13.64 -3.86
CA TYR A 89 -14.85 12.74 -2.85
C TYR A 89 -14.33 13.18 -1.50
N SER A 90 -15.21 13.75 -0.68
CA SER A 90 -14.88 14.50 0.53
C SER A 90 -15.21 13.72 1.80
N TYR A 91 -14.40 13.93 2.83
CA TYR A 91 -14.69 13.54 4.21
C TYR A 91 -14.36 14.70 5.16
N SER A 92 -15.31 15.11 5.99
CA SER A 92 -15.11 16.16 6.99
C SER A 92 -14.77 15.55 8.35
N PHE A 93 -13.74 16.07 9.03
CA PHE A 93 -13.29 15.57 10.32
C PHE A 93 -12.96 16.71 11.28
N ASP A 94 -13.19 16.45 12.57
CA ASP A 94 -12.88 17.39 13.64
C ASP A 94 -11.47 17.15 14.16
N THR A 95 -10.81 18.24 14.57
CA THR A 95 -9.57 18.17 15.33
C THR A 95 -9.79 18.56 16.78
N VAL A 96 -8.89 18.14 17.64
CA VAL A 96 -8.80 18.63 19.02
C VAL A 96 -7.53 19.47 19.13
N TYR A 97 -7.66 20.66 19.71
CA TYR A 97 -6.57 21.64 19.78
C TYR A 97 -5.32 21.03 20.39
N ASN A 98 -4.23 21.02 19.60
CA ASN A 98 -2.91 20.55 20.00
C ASN A 98 -2.84 19.08 20.45
N ILE A 99 -3.79 18.23 20.03
CA ILE A 99 -3.78 16.78 20.29
C ILE A 99 -3.63 16.00 19.00
N TRP A 100 -2.65 15.11 18.96
CA TRP A 100 -2.48 14.17 17.86
C TRP A 100 -3.64 13.17 17.80
N THR A 101 -4.35 13.16 16.69
CA THR A 101 -5.52 12.33 16.43
C THR A 101 -5.31 11.51 15.16
N THR A 102 -5.78 10.27 15.18
CA THR A 102 -5.82 9.42 13.99
C THR A 102 -7.22 9.45 13.42
N ILE A 103 -7.35 9.97 12.20
CA ILE A 103 -8.62 10.06 11.47
C ILE A 103 -8.66 8.93 10.45
N ARG A 104 -9.61 8.01 10.61
CA ARG A 104 -9.90 6.98 9.60
C ARG A 104 -10.99 7.47 8.69
N ILE A 105 -10.72 7.46 7.39
CA ILE A 105 -11.59 7.89 6.31
C ILE A 105 -11.92 6.66 5.46
N PRO A 106 -13.01 5.92 5.78
CA PRO A 106 -13.44 4.81 4.95
C PRO A 106 -13.85 5.30 3.56
N PHE A 107 -13.47 4.59 2.51
CA PHE A 107 -13.87 4.97 1.14
C PHE A 107 -15.38 4.99 0.95
N LYS A 108 -16.10 4.10 1.64
CA LYS A 108 -17.57 4.03 1.64
C LYS A 108 -18.25 5.26 2.26
N ASP A 109 -17.54 6.03 3.08
CA ASP A 109 -18.09 7.20 3.78
C ASP A 109 -17.72 8.51 3.04
N LEU A 110 -17.09 8.42 1.87
CA LEU A 110 -16.77 9.58 1.05
C LEU A 110 -18.03 10.13 0.39
N THR A 111 -18.22 11.44 0.51
CA THR A 111 -19.34 12.15 -0.11
C THR A 111 -18.87 12.82 -1.40
N PRO A 112 -19.48 12.54 -2.57
CA PRO A 112 -19.14 13.23 -3.81
C PRO A 112 -19.65 14.68 -3.77
N VAL A 113 -18.74 15.63 -3.92
CA VAL A 113 -19.02 17.06 -3.77
C VAL A 113 -18.46 17.85 -4.95
N PHE A 114 -19.25 18.79 -5.45
CA PHE A 114 -18.82 19.82 -6.38
C PHE A 114 -19.18 21.19 -5.83
N ARG A 115 -18.18 22.05 -5.60
CA ARG A 115 -18.35 23.43 -5.08
C ARG A 115 -19.29 23.51 -3.86
N ALA A 116 -18.98 22.70 -2.84
CA ALA A 116 -19.74 22.57 -1.58
C ALA A 116 -21.18 22.04 -1.70
N LYS A 117 -21.59 21.50 -2.87
CA LYS A 117 -22.87 20.79 -3.04
C LYS A 117 -22.62 19.30 -3.22
N VAL A 118 -23.43 18.47 -2.57
CA VAL A 118 -23.43 17.02 -2.81
C VAL A 118 -23.94 16.75 -4.23
N VAL A 119 -23.32 15.80 -4.91
CA VAL A 119 -23.71 15.40 -6.26
C VAL A 119 -24.43 14.05 -6.17
N GLU A 120 -25.77 14.07 -6.18
CA GLU A 120 -26.60 12.88 -5.94
C GLU A 120 -26.36 11.76 -6.95
N ASN A 121 -26.15 12.11 -8.22
CA ASN A 121 -25.93 11.16 -9.32
C ASN A 121 -24.45 11.11 -9.74
N ALA A 122 -23.53 11.29 -8.79
CA ALA A 122 -22.11 11.16 -9.08
C ALA A 122 -21.74 9.71 -9.43
N GLN A 123 -20.65 9.56 -10.17
CA GLN A 123 -20.01 8.26 -10.27
C GLN A 123 -19.60 7.77 -8.87
N PRO A 124 -19.55 6.45 -8.64
CA PRO A 124 -18.98 5.92 -7.42
C PRO A 124 -17.50 6.29 -7.29
N PHE A 125 -17.01 6.40 -6.06
CA PHE A 125 -15.59 6.58 -5.78
C PHE A 125 -14.78 5.45 -6.42
N ASN A 126 -13.82 5.79 -7.29
CA ASN A 126 -12.95 4.83 -7.95
C ASN A 126 -11.57 4.79 -7.27
N PRO A 127 -11.28 3.79 -6.41
CA PRO A 127 -9.99 3.68 -5.74
C PRO A 127 -8.84 3.34 -6.69
N SER A 128 -9.10 2.85 -7.91
CA SER A 128 -8.05 2.43 -8.84
C SER A 128 -7.37 3.59 -9.58
N GLN A 129 -7.96 4.78 -9.56
CA GLN A 129 -7.52 5.93 -10.35
C GLN A 129 -7.63 7.21 -9.54
N ILE A 130 -6.71 7.40 -8.59
CA ILE A 130 -6.65 8.62 -7.79
C ILE A 130 -5.65 9.59 -8.37
N TYR A 131 -6.13 10.76 -8.77
CA TYR A 131 -5.30 11.80 -9.38
C TYR A 131 -4.77 12.80 -8.36
N SER A 132 -5.47 13.12 -7.28
CA SER A 132 -4.92 14.07 -6.30
C SER A 132 -5.55 13.97 -4.92
N TYR A 133 -4.81 14.47 -3.93
CA TYR A 133 -5.26 14.68 -2.56
C TYR A 133 -5.41 16.16 -2.28
N GLN A 134 -6.38 16.52 -1.43
CA GLN A 134 -6.61 17.90 -1.06
C GLN A 134 -7.06 18.03 0.40
N LEU A 135 -6.45 18.98 1.13
CA LEU A 135 -6.85 19.40 2.47
C LEU A 135 -7.51 20.76 2.38
N MET A 136 -8.58 20.97 3.15
CA MET A 136 -9.33 22.22 3.12
C MET A 136 -9.88 22.58 4.49
N LEU A 137 -9.85 23.88 4.80
CA LEU A 137 -10.68 24.50 5.83
C LEU A 137 -11.64 25.46 5.12
N SER A 138 -12.94 25.33 5.39
CA SER A 138 -13.95 26.15 4.73
C SER A 138 -15.08 26.54 5.68
N LYS A 139 -15.64 27.73 5.45
CA LYS A 139 -16.84 28.28 6.11
C LYS A 139 -18.06 27.40 5.93
N PHE A 140 -18.16 26.75 4.77
CA PHE A 140 -19.28 25.89 4.43
C PHE A 140 -18.93 24.41 4.58
N GLU A 141 -19.88 23.63 5.07
CA GLU A 141 -19.94 22.17 4.98
C GLU A 141 -20.62 21.75 3.67
N TYR A 142 -21.19 20.54 3.63
CA TYR A 142 -21.95 20.05 2.50
C TYR A 142 -23.27 20.83 2.34
N ASN A 143 -23.73 20.94 1.10
CA ASN A 143 -24.96 21.65 0.73
C ASN A 143 -25.02 23.10 1.24
N ARG A 144 -23.86 23.76 1.38
CA ARG A 144 -23.70 25.13 1.88
C ARG A 144 -24.15 25.34 3.33
N GLU A 145 -24.30 24.28 4.11
CA GLU A 145 -24.47 24.39 5.56
C GLU A 145 -23.24 25.07 6.18
N LEU A 146 -23.39 25.73 7.33
CA LEU A 146 -22.26 26.36 7.99
C LEU A 146 -21.39 25.31 8.69
N ASN A 147 -20.08 25.46 8.58
CA ASN A 147 -19.13 24.65 9.34
C ASN A 147 -19.20 25.07 10.82
N PRO A 148 -19.63 24.18 11.74
CA PRO A 148 -19.88 24.53 13.13
C PRO A 148 -18.60 24.85 13.92
N LYS A 149 -17.43 24.47 13.40
CA LYS A 149 -16.12 24.72 14.02
C LYS A 149 -15.24 25.65 13.17
N PHE A 150 -15.85 26.43 12.28
CA PHE A 150 -15.13 27.43 11.51
C PHE A 150 -15.03 28.75 12.27
N THR A 151 -13.82 29.29 12.33
CA THR A 151 -13.55 30.65 12.79
C THR A 151 -12.53 31.31 11.86
N PRO A 152 -12.78 32.55 11.37
CA PRO A 152 -11.80 33.33 10.64
C PRO A 152 -10.53 33.57 11.46
N GLY A 153 -9.43 33.86 10.79
CA GLY A 153 -8.13 34.10 11.39
C GLY A 153 -7.13 32.99 11.10
N PHE A 154 -6.08 32.94 11.92
CA PHE A 154 -5.02 31.95 11.79
C PHE A 154 -5.56 30.52 11.99
N PHE A 155 -5.02 29.61 11.20
CA PHE A 155 -5.28 28.18 11.34
C PHE A 155 -3.98 27.38 11.17
N GLN A 156 -3.97 26.19 11.74
CA GLN A 156 -2.88 25.23 11.56
C GLN A 156 -3.34 23.78 11.68
N LEU A 157 -2.83 22.95 10.78
CA LEU A 157 -3.00 21.51 10.77
C LEU A 157 -1.64 20.86 10.49
N GLU A 158 -1.06 20.24 11.51
CA GLU A 158 0.10 19.36 11.32
C GLU A 158 -0.39 17.99 10.85
N VAL A 159 0.28 17.44 9.84
CA VAL A 159 0.03 16.14 9.24
C VAL A 159 1.32 15.33 9.33
N GLU A 160 1.34 14.31 10.18
CA GLU A 160 2.46 13.39 10.30
C GLU A 160 2.45 12.39 9.14
N SER A 161 1.28 11.85 8.80
CA SER A 161 1.17 10.91 7.69
C SER A 161 -0.22 10.84 7.06
N ILE A 162 -0.22 10.46 5.78
CA ILE A 162 -1.38 10.09 4.97
C ILE A 162 -1.09 8.68 4.46
N LYS A 163 -1.84 7.68 4.93
CA LYS A 163 -1.62 6.26 4.60
C LYS A 163 -2.93 5.60 4.21
N THR A 164 -2.88 4.48 3.51
CA THR A 164 -4.04 3.60 3.36
C THR A 164 -4.17 2.69 4.59
N TYR A 165 -5.39 2.23 4.88
CA TYR A 165 -5.62 1.18 5.89
C TYR A 165 -6.64 0.15 5.39
N GLY A 166 -6.78 -0.95 6.14
CA GLY A 166 -7.73 -2.02 5.81
C GLY A 166 -7.33 -2.81 4.58
N SER A 167 -6.03 -2.83 4.25
CA SER A 167 -5.47 -3.68 3.21
C SER A 167 -5.15 -5.08 3.76
N ASP A 168 -6.18 -5.82 4.16
CA ASP A 168 -6.02 -7.27 4.34
C ASP A 168 -5.92 -7.99 2.97
N GLN A 169 -6.15 -7.24 1.88
CA GLN A 169 -5.94 -7.65 0.50
C GLN A 169 -5.13 -6.61 -0.29
N LEU A 170 -3.82 -6.49 0.01
CA LEU A 170 -2.88 -6.05 -1.03
C LEU A 170 -2.84 -7.14 -2.14
N PRO A 171 -2.50 -6.82 -3.40
CA PRO A 171 -2.16 -7.87 -4.35
C PRO A 171 -1.00 -8.67 -3.75
N LYS A 172 -1.23 -9.95 -3.47
CA LYS A 172 -0.19 -10.85 -3.00
C LYS A 172 0.77 -11.06 -4.15
N PHE A 173 1.97 -10.48 -4.05
CA PHE A 173 2.99 -10.69 -5.06
C PHE A 173 3.61 -12.08 -4.87
N VAL A 174 3.40 -12.97 -5.84
CA VAL A 174 3.96 -14.32 -5.81
C VAL A 174 5.25 -14.33 -6.63
N LEU A 175 6.39 -14.51 -5.95
CA LEU A 175 7.68 -14.69 -6.61
C LEU A 175 8.01 -16.18 -6.70
N VAL A 176 8.11 -16.70 -7.93
CA VAL A 176 8.66 -18.04 -8.18
C VAL A 176 10.18 -17.94 -8.28
N SER A 177 10.86 -18.27 -7.18
CA SER A 177 12.31 -18.26 -7.05
C SER A 177 12.91 -19.62 -7.42
N SER A 178 13.72 -20.25 -6.56
CA SER A 178 14.29 -21.59 -6.72
C SER A 178 14.79 -22.11 -5.37
N ALA A 179 14.61 -23.40 -5.09
CA ALA A 179 15.21 -24.01 -3.92
C ALA A 179 16.74 -24.05 -4.07
N GLY A 180 17.43 -23.75 -2.97
CA GLY A 180 18.89 -23.73 -2.90
C GLY A 180 19.51 -22.35 -3.06
N VAL A 181 18.74 -21.27 -3.20
CA VAL A 181 19.28 -19.91 -3.37
C VAL A 181 20.17 -19.45 -2.20
N THR A 182 19.98 -20.00 -1.01
CA THR A 182 20.80 -19.73 0.17
C THR A 182 21.80 -20.83 0.49
N ARG A 183 21.96 -21.84 -0.38
CA ARG A 183 22.97 -22.91 -0.21
C ARG A 183 24.38 -22.49 -0.64
N PRO A 184 24.60 -21.78 -1.77
CA PRO A 184 25.93 -21.30 -2.12
C PRO A 184 26.60 -20.56 -0.96
N GLY A 185 27.78 -21.01 -0.55
CA GLY A 185 28.53 -20.41 0.56
C GLY A 185 28.14 -20.87 1.97
N ARG A 186 27.21 -21.83 2.14
CA ARG A 186 26.93 -22.41 3.47
C ARG A 186 28.14 -23.18 4.01
N PRO A 187 28.54 -22.96 5.27
CA PRO A 187 29.58 -23.76 5.91
C PRO A 187 29.22 -25.26 5.92
N GLY A 188 30.18 -26.12 5.58
CA GLY A 188 30.01 -27.58 5.61
C GLY A 188 29.17 -28.16 4.47
N LEU A 189 28.84 -27.39 3.44
CA LEU A 189 28.09 -27.88 2.28
C LEU A 189 28.95 -28.84 1.43
N ASN A 190 28.56 -30.10 1.35
CA ASN A 190 29.10 -31.02 0.34
C ASN A 190 28.46 -30.70 -1.03
N LEU A 191 29.24 -30.11 -1.94
CA LEU A 191 28.79 -29.71 -3.29
C LEU A 191 28.42 -30.89 -4.19
N ASP A 192 29.05 -32.05 -4.01
CA ASP A 192 28.80 -33.23 -4.87
C ASP A 192 27.43 -33.85 -4.64
N GLU A 193 26.84 -33.61 -3.47
CA GLU A 193 25.50 -34.05 -3.12
C GLU A 193 24.42 -32.99 -3.46
N GLN A 194 24.80 -31.87 -4.06
CA GLN A 194 23.87 -30.78 -4.36
C GLN A 194 23.23 -30.90 -5.75
N PRO A 195 22.01 -30.35 -5.93
CA PRO A 195 21.41 -30.22 -7.25
C PRO A 195 22.30 -29.43 -8.22
N PRO A 196 22.17 -29.66 -9.54
CA PRO A 196 23.00 -28.99 -10.55
C PRO A 196 23.02 -27.47 -10.45
N ALA A 197 21.89 -26.83 -10.13
CA ALA A 197 21.82 -25.37 -9.99
C ALA A 197 22.73 -24.82 -8.87
N VAL A 198 22.93 -25.58 -7.80
CA VAL A 198 23.83 -25.20 -6.68
C VAL A 198 25.26 -25.57 -7.03
N LYS A 199 25.49 -26.80 -7.53
CA LYS A 199 26.83 -27.31 -7.88
C LYS A 199 27.50 -26.48 -8.97
N PHE A 200 26.72 -26.01 -9.95
CA PHE A 200 27.22 -25.28 -11.10
C PHE A 200 26.83 -23.80 -11.11
N ASN A 201 26.50 -23.23 -9.93
CA ASN A 201 25.98 -21.87 -9.84
C ASN A 201 26.94 -20.82 -10.44
N ASP A 202 28.24 -20.97 -10.24
CA ASP A 202 29.25 -20.05 -10.79
C ASP A 202 29.33 -20.16 -12.32
N GLN A 203 29.27 -21.38 -12.86
CA GLN A 203 29.20 -21.62 -14.31
C GLN A 203 27.89 -21.07 -14.91
N LEU A 204 26.81 -21.06 -14.12
CA LEU A 204 25.53 -20.44 -14.44
C LEU A 204 25.49 -18.93 -14.15
N LYS A 205 26.67 -18.29 -14.00
CA LYS A 205 26.83 -16.84 -13.79
C LYS A 205 26.10 -16.32 -12.54
N GLY A 206 26.06 -17.11 -11.48
CA GLY A 206 25.44 -16.75 -10.21
C GLY A 206 23.91 -16.70 -10.28
N LEU A 207 23.28 -17.56 -11.09
CA LEU A 207 21.83 -17.66 -11.25
C LEU A 207 21.08 -17.61 -9.91
N LEU A 208 21.53 -18.39 -8.92
CA LEU A 208 20.91 -18.45 -7.59
C LEU A 208 21.14 -17.17 -6.78
N ASN A 209 22.29 -16.50 -6.93
CA ASN A 209 22.56 -15.22 -6.28
C ASN A 209 21.61 -14.13 -6.79
N TRP A 210 21.31 -14.11 -8.09
CA TRP A 210 20.37 -13.15 -8.67
C TRP A 210 18.94 -13.43 -8.23
N LYS A 211 18.54 -14.69 -8.15
CA LYS A 211 17.24 -15.06 -7.56
C LYS A 211 17.16 -14.63 -6.10
N LEU A 212 18.20 -14.88 -5.28
CA LEU A 212 18.23 -14.44 -3.89
C LEU A 212 18.10 -12.92 -3.74
N LYS A 213 18.84 -12.14 -4.54
CA LYS A 213 18.71 -10.68 -4.58
C LYS A 213 17.31 -10.24 -4.96
N GLY A 214 16.67 -10.92 -5.92
CA GLY A 214 15.27 -10.67 -6.29
C GLY A 214 14.32 -10.88 -5.10
N GLU A 215 14.54 -11.95 -4.32
CA GLU A 215 13.78 -12.14 -3.08
C GLU A 215 14.03 -11.00 -2.08
N GLU A 216 15.27 -10.58 -1.85
CA GLU A 216 15.60 -9.47 -0.93
C GLU A 216 14.91 -8.15 -1.32
N VAL A 217 14.82 -7.85 -2.62
CA VAL A 217 14.08 -6.69 -3.13
C VAL A 217 12.59 -6.83 -2.81
N VAL A 218 12.00 -8.00 -3.03
CA VAL A 218 10.58 -8.23 -2.71
C VAL A 218 10.35 -8.10 -1.21
N ARG A 219 11.18 -8.70 -0.35
CA ARG A 219 11.06 -8.60 1.11
C ARG A 219 11.16 -7.15 1.62
N SER A 220 12.03 -6.34 1.02
CA SER A 220 12.24 -4.94 1.41
C SER A 220 11.25 -3.95 0.77
N SER A 221 10.43 -4.39 -0.19
CA SER A 221 9.51 -3.52 -0.93
C SER A 221 8.31 -3.01 -0.13
N GLY A 222 7.97 -3.66 0.99
CA GLY A 222 6.77 -3.36 1.78
C GLY A 222 5.46 -3.87 1.18
N ILE A 223 5.49 -4.63 0.07
CA ILE A 223 4.31 -5.31 -0.48
C ILE A 223 4.06 -6.62 0.27
N ASN A 224 2.80 -7.07 0.38
CA ASN A 224 2.53 -8.45 0.81
C ASN A 224 3.01 -9.41 -0.28
N TYR A 225 3.87 -10.35 0.09
CA TYR A 225 4.45 -11.28 -0.86
C TYR A 225 4.37 -12.73 -0.38
N THR A 226 4.60 -13.65 -1.32
CA THR A 226 4.95 -15.03 -1.03
C THR A 226 6.10 -15.41 -1.97
N VAL A 227 7.22 -15.89 -1.41
CA VAL A 227 8.31 -16.44 -2.21
C VAL A 227 8.20 -17.96 -2.21
N ILE A 228 7.90 -18.52 -3.38
CA ILE A 228 7.91 -19.97 -3.59
C ILE A 228 9.27 -20.35 -4.17
N ARG A 229 9.93 -21.32 -3.56
CA ARG A 229 11.19 -21.90 -4.03
C ARG A 229 10.95 -23.35 -4.49
N PRO A 230 10.55 -23.58 -5.75
CA PRO A 230 10.40 -24.94 -6.24
C PRO A 230 11.73 -25.70 -6.12
N CYS A 231 11.65 -26.95 -5.69
CA CYS A 231 12.73 -27.92 -5.89
C CYS A 231 12.89 -28.23 -7.40
N GLY A 232 13.62 -29.29 -7.77
CA GLY A 232 13.81 -29.60 -9.20
C GLY A 232 12.47 -29.74 -9.92
N MET A 233 12.28 -29.05 -11.04
CA MET A 233 11.01 -29.07 -11.76
C MET A 233 10.99 -30.18 -12.81
N THR A 234 9.81 -30.73 -13.07
CA THR A 234 9.57 -31.73 -14.12
C THR A 234 8.36 -31.37 -15.00
N GLU A 235 8.34 -31.88 -16.22
CA GLU A 235 7.22 -31.77 -17.18
C GLU A 235 6.19 -32.90 -17.03
N GLN A 236 6.35 -33.79 -16.04
CA GLN A 236 5.34 -34.80 -15.74
C GLN A 236 4.06 -34.12 -15.23
N PRO A 237 2.86 -34.68 -15.51
CA PRO A 237 1.60 -34.13 -15.00
C PRO A 237 1.60 -33.98 -13.47
N GLY A 238 0.89 -32.95 -13.00
CA GLY A 238 0.65 -32.72 -11.57
C GLY A 238 -0.38 -33.67 -10.94
N GLY A 239 -0.84 -33.30 -9.75
CA GLY A 239 -1.81 -34.02 -8.91
C GLY A 239 -1.21 -34.61 -7.63
N GLN A 240 0.10 -34.42 -7.40
CA GLN A 240 0.74 -34.82 -6.15
C GLN A 240 0.42 -33.80 -5.04
N ALA A 241 0.32 -34.27 -3.80
CA ALA A 241 0.41 -33.36 -2.66
C ALA A 241 1.80 -32.69 -2.65
N LEU A 242 1.92 -31.58 -1.92
CA LEU A 242 3.20 -30.89 -1.75
C LEU A 242 3.72 -31.05 -0.32
N ILE A 243 5.04 -31.00 -0.19
CA ILE A 243 5.74 -30.85 1.08
C ILE A 243 6.44 -29.50 1.08
N PHE A 244 6.20 -28.70 2.12
CA PHE A 244 6.88 -27.43 2.36
C PHE A 244 7.96 -27.58 3.43
N ASP A 245 9.02 -26.78 3.29
CA ASP A 245 9.98 -26.50 4.35
C ASP A 245 10.54 -25.09 4.15
N GLN A 246 11.26 -24.55 5.13
CA GLN A 246 11.83 -23.21 5.07
C GLN A 246 13.33 -23.24 5.36
N GLY A 247 14.10 -22.62 4.47
CA GLY A 247 15.53 -22.44 4.66
C GLY A 247 16.38 -23.33 3.76
N ASP A 248 15.89 -23.70 2.58
CA ASP A 248 16.54 -24.58 1.62
C ASP A 248 17.00 -25.92 2.23
N ASN A 249 16.19 -26.52 3.10
CA ASN A 249 16.49 -27.74 3.84
C ASN A 249 16.10 -29.02 3.08
N ILE A 250 15.10 -28.94 2.20
CA ILE A 250 14.64 -30.10 1.42
C ILE A 250 15.19 -30.14 0.00
N LYS A 251 15.32 -31.36 -0.53
CA LYS A 251 15.61 -31.67 -1.93
C LYS A 251 14.47 -32.54 -2.46
N GLY A 252 14.17 -32.43 -3.75
CA GLY A 252 13.12 -33.22 -4.37
C GLY A 252 12.83 -32.77 -5.80
N ILE A 253 11.76 -33.34 -6.35
CA ILE A 253 11.21 -32.98 -7.65
C ILE A 253 9.75 -32.57 -7.46
N VAL A 254 9.26 -31.62 -8.27
CA VAL A 254 7.86 -31.16 -8.29
C VAL A 254 7.44 -30.87 -9.73
N SER A 255 6.19 -31.16 -10.09
CA SER A 255 5.70 -30.84 -11.43
C SER A 255 5.52 -29.32 -11.59
N ARG A 256 5.58 -28.83 -12.83
CA ARG A 256 5.22 -27.43 -13.10
C ARG A 256 3.74 -27.15 -12.86
N ASP A 257 2.88 -28.13 -13.10
CA ASP A 257 1.44 -28.02 -12.87
C ASP A 257 1.13 -27.79 -11.39
N ASP A 258 1.75 -28.56 -10.49
CA ASP A 258 1.54 -28.40 -9.04
C ASP A 258 2.08 -27.05 -8.52
N ILE A 259 3.18 -26.55 -9.11
CA ILE A 259 3.69 -25.21 -8.78
C ILE A 259 2.76 -24.11 -9.31
N ALA A 260 2.16 -24.29 -10.49
CA ALA A 260 1.18 -23.36 -11.02
C ALA A 260 -0.07 -23.32 -10.14
N GLU A 261 -0.58 -24.48 -9.72
CA GLU A 261 -1.71 -24.56 -8.77
C GLU A 261 -1.34 -23.91 -7.43
N LEU A 262 -0.14 -24.19 -6.90
CA LEU A 262 0.36 -23.55 -5.69
C LEU A 262 0.38 -22.02 -5.81
N CYS A 263 0.82 -21.47 -6.95
CA CYS A 263 0.83 -20.03 -7.18
C CYS A 263 -0.58 -19.41 -7.12
N ILE A 264 -1.61 -20.15 -7.50
CA ILE A 264 -3.01 -19.73 -7.35
C ILE A 264 -3.43 -19.86 -5.88
N LYS A 265 -3.12 -20.98 -5.22
CA LYS A 265 -3.53 -21.25 -3.84
C LYS A 265 -2.95 -20.24 -2.84
N VAL A 266 -1.70 -19.81 -3.00
CA VAL A 266 -1.12 -18.78 -2.12
C VAL A 266 -1.85 -17.44 -2.21
N LEU A 267 -2.49 -17.13 -3.36
CA LEU A 267 -3.28 -15.92 -3.51
C LEU A 267 -4.55 -15.97 -2.63
N GLU A 268 -5.09 -17.17 -2.41
CA GLU A 268 -6.30 -17.40 -1.61
C GLU A 268 -6.01 -17.43 -0.09
N GLU A 269 -4.77 -17.73 0.30
CA GLU A 269 -4.43 -18.08 1.69
C GLU A 269 -3.66 -16.97 2.43
N THR A 270 -4.25 -16.40 3.48
CA THR A 270 -3.64 -15.27 4.22
C THR A 270 -2.35 -15.65 4.94
N GLN A 271 -2.23 -16.90 5.39
CA GLN A 271 -1.10 -17.46 6.12
C GLN A 271 0.16 -17.55 5.25
N ALA A 272 0.02 -17.52 3.92
CA ALA A 272 1.14 -17.49 2.99
C ALA A 272 1.79 -16.08 2.88
N CYS A 273 1.19 -15.03 3.46
CA CYS A 273 1.71 -13.67 3.37
C CYS A 273 3.01 -13.50 4.13
N ASN A 274 3.97 -12.83 3.50
CA ASN A 274 5.30 -12.54 4.02
C ASN A 274 6.06 -13.82 4.40
N THR A 275 5.85 -14.90 3.65
CA THR A 275 6.54 -16.17 3.84
C THR A 275 7.47 -16.47 2.66
N THR A 276 8.60 -17.11 2.96
CA THR A 276 9.46 -17.78 1.98
C THR A 276 9.54 -19.25 2.32
N PHE A 277 9.22 -20.12 1.37
CA PHE A 277 9.33 -21.57 1.56
C PHE A 277 9.71 -22.28 0.28
N GLU A 278 10.33 -23.45 0.44
CA GLU A 278 10.57 -24.37 -0.65
C GLU A 278 9.54 -25.48 -0.72
N ALA A 279 9.26 -25.96 -1.93
CA ALA A 279 8.24 -26.96 -2.19
C ALA A 279 8.77 -28.12 -3.04
N LYS A 280 8.41 -29.35 -2.67
CA LYS A 280 8.60 -30.56 -3.48
C LYS A 280 7.30 -31.37 -3.57
N GLY A 281 7.19 -32.23 -4.58
CA GLY A 281 6.10 -33.19 -4.66
C GLY A 281 6.21 -34.27 -3.59
N ASP A 282 5.07 -34.66 -3.04
CA ASP A 282 4.88 -35.83 -2.19
C ASP A 282 4.38 -36.99 -3.06
N LYS A 283 5.24 -38.00 -3.24
CA LYS A 283 4.90 -39.15 -4.09
C LYS A 283 3.90 -40.10 -3.44
N GLU A 284 3.68 -40.00 -2.13
CA GLU A 284 2.83 -40.92 -1.37
C GLU A 284 1.39 -40.40 -1.26
N ASN A 285 1.17 -39.11 -1.49
CA ASN A 285 -0.12 -38.45 -1.26
C ASN A 285 -0.58 -37.63 -2.47
N GLN A 286 -1.88 -37.47 -2.63
CA GLN A 286 -2.50 -36.60 -3.63
C GLN A 286 -2.95 -35.28 -3.00
N ALA A 287 -3.01 -34.22 -3.81
CA ALA A 287 -3.45 -32.90 -3.34
C ALA A 287 -4.90 -32.94 -2.81
N SER A 288 -5.15 -32.28 -1.68
CA SER A 288 -6.48 -32.13 -1.08
C SER A 288 -6.60 -30.81 -0.32
N ALA A 289 -7.84 -30.36 -0.10
CA ALA A 289 -8.11 -29.11 0.61
C ALA A 289 -7.61 -29.13 2.07
N GLU A 290 -7.70 -30.26 2.78
CA GLU A 290 -7.16 -30.35 4.14
C GLU A 290 -5.63 -30.26 4.18
N ILE A 291 -4.95 -30.85 3.18
CA ILE A 291 -3.48 -30.81 3.10
C ILE A 291 -3.00 -29.37 2.88
N TRP A 292 -3.65 -28.60 1.99
CA TRP A 292 -3.30 -27.20 1.75
C TRP A 292 -3.34 -26.35 3.04
N LYS A 293 -4.44 -26.43 3.79
CA LYS A 293 -4.57 -25.70 5.06
C LYS A 293 -3.48 -26.06 6.05
N LYS A 294 -3.18 -27.36 6.18
CA LYS A 294 -2.11 -27.84 7.07
C LYS A 294 -0.75 -27.29 6.65
N LEU A 295 -0.44 -27.30 5.36
CA LEU A 295 0.81 -26.77 4.82
C LEU A 295 0.97 -25.27 5.12
N PHE A 296 -0.02 -24.45 4.79
CA PHE A 296 0.07 -23.00 5.02
C PHE A 296 0.14 -22.62 6.50
N ASN A 297 -0.57 -23.34 7.38
CA ASN A 297 -0.49 -23.10 8.82
C ASN A 297 0.87 -23.48 9.44
N SER A 298 1.70 -24.24 8.72
CA SER A 298 3.04 -24.62 9.19
C SER A 298 4.13 -23.60 8.86
N LEU A 299 3.81 -22.57 8.05
CA LEU A 299 4.78 -21.57 7.62
C LEU A 299 5.02 -20.49 8.69
N GLU A 300 6.29 -20.17 8.89
CA GLU A 300 6.73 -19.01 9.66
C GLU A 300 6.90 -17.79 8.75
N VAL A 301 6.53 -16.62 9.27
CA VAL A 301 6.72 -15.32 8.61
C VAL A 301 8.20 -14.97 8.54
N ASP A 302 8.64 -14.43 7.41
CA ASP A 302 10.00 -13.95 7.23
C ASP A 302 10.34 -12.87 8.28
N LYS A 303 11.47 -13.03 8.96
CA LYS A 303 11.94 -12.04 9.94
C LYS A 303 12.40 -10.79 9.18
N ASN A 304 11.73 -9.66 9.42
CA ASN A 304 12.14 -8.36 8.90
C ASN A 304 13.59 -8.07 9.29
N LYS A 305 14.52 -8.19 8.34
CA LYS A 305 15.82 -7.53 8.46
C LYS A 305 15.56 -6.06 8.16
N SER A 306 15.73 -5.23 9.18
CA SER A 306 15.65 -3.77 9.11
C SER A 306 16.26 -3.27 7.79
N VAL A 307 15.47 -2.53 7.02
CA VAL A 307 15.92 -1.92 5.77
C VAL A 307 17.09 -0.99 6.10
N VAL A 308 18.25 -1.28 5.52
CA VAL A 308 19.34 -0.30 5.45
C VAL A 308 18.81 0.86 4.64
N THR A 309 18.58 1.98 5.32
CA THR A 309 18.22 3.25 4.69
C THR A 309 19.41 3.68 3.83
N VAL A 310 19.18 3.85 2.53
CA VAL A 310 20.08 4.62 1.65
C VAL A 310 19.56 6.04 1.59
#